data_AF-A0A1F9Q491-F1
#
_entry.id   AF-A0A1F9Q491-F1
#
_cell.length_a   1.000
_cell.length_b   1.000
_cell.length_c   1.000
_cell.angle_alpha   90.00
_cell.angle_beta   90.00
_cell.angle_gamma   90.00
#
_symmetry.space_group_name_H-M   'P 1'
#
loop_
_entity.id
_entity.type
_entity.pdbx_description
1 polymer ?
#
loop_
_entity_poly.entity_id
_entity_poly.type
_entity_poly.pdbx_seq_one_letter_code
_entity_poly.pdbx_strand_id
1 'polypeptide(L)'
;MAEAKVFPMHTFVTCLKGGDASDSGLLDMLSFLTQSQVDAEFAPIAAALSKAWIYEQEPQLTKATAGDVAGLGEKVAVKALPEAAQAQAQAILAKMADLRAQNAALVDQVAKLTAEKTAIAADYAGAKGKLKDFEEQAAKGDVKLSVSASKMDEHIKKLEQLMEEVAKVKAQGVVVAGVAGGGAAAAEGGAAGGDAGGAPSVGGEPEADFGLGSNPFADATW
;
A
#
# COMPACT_ATOMS: atom_id res chain seq x y z
N MET A 1 -27.04 18.65 -49.88
CA MET A 1 -25.87 19.32 -50.48
C MET A 1 -25.31 20.25 -49.42
N ALA A 2 -24.18 19.92 -48.80
CA ALA A 2 -23.59 20.81 -47.80
C ALA A 2 -23.23 22.15 -48.47
N GLU A 3 -23.80 23.25 -47.97
CA GLU A 3 -23.48 24.59 -48.46
C GLU A 3 -22.01 24.92 -48.19
N ALA A 4 -21.36 25.61 -49.12
CA ALA A 4 -19.97 26.03 -48.94
C ALA A 4 -19.90 27.15 -47.88
N LYS A 5 -19.01 27.01 -46.89
CA LYS A 5 -18.75 28.07 -45.89
C LYS A 5 -17.50 28.85 -46.28
N VAL A 6 -17.54 30.16 -46.05
CA VAL A 6 -16.45 31.08 -46.40
C VAL A 6 -15.50 31.24 -45.21
N PHE A 7 -14.20 31.07 -45.47
CA PHE A 7 -13.13 31.21 -44.49
C PHE A 7 -12.07 32.21 -44.97
N PRO A 8 -11.33 32.86 -44.04
CA PRO A 8 -10.18 33.68 -44.39
C PRO A 8 -9.11 32.86 -45.13
N MET A 9 -8.45 33.46 -46.13
CA MET A 9 -7.43 32.75 -46.90
C MET A 9 -6.25 32.29 -46.04
N HIS A 10 -5.89 33.06 -45.01
CA HIS A 10 -4.86 32.64 -44.06
C HIS A 10 -5.23 31.31 -43.38
N THR A 11 -6.45 31.17 -42.87
CA THR A 11 -6.92 29.93 -42.24
C THR A 11 -6.85 28.73 -43.19
N PHE A 12 -7.20 28.95 -44.45
CA PHE A 12 -7.09 27.93 -45.49
C PHE A 12 -5.64 27.53 -45.77
N VAL A 13 -4.74 28.50 -45.90
CA VAL A 13 -3.30 28.26 -46.06
C VAL A 13 -2.75 27.50 -44.85
N THR A 14 -3.15 27.87 -43.62
CA THR A 14 -2.76 27.17 -42.39
C THR A 14 -3.20 25.71 -42.41
N CYS A 15 -4.42 25.42 -42.86
CA CYS A 15 -4.88 24.03 -43.00
C CYS A 15 -4.08 23.22 -44.03
N LEU A 16 -3.65 23.85 -45.12
CA LEU A 16 -2.91 23.17 -46.19
C LEU A 16 -1.43 23.00 -45.87
N LYS A 17 -0.80 24.00 -45.26
CA LYS A 17 0.66 24.07 -45.08
C LYS A 17 1.10 23.82 -43.64
N GLY A 18 0.15 23.75 -42.72
CA GLY A 18 0.41 23.60 -41.30
C GLY A 18 0.51 24.96 -40.61
N GLY A 19 0.25 24.94 -39.30
CA GLY A 19 0.41 26.07 -38.38
C GLY A 19 0.02 25.63 -36.98
N ASP A 20 -0.37 26.57 -36.14
CA ASP A 20 -0.76 26.27 -34.76
C ASP A 20 -2.05 25.45 -34.72
N ALA A 21 -1.97 24.26 -34.14
CA ALA A 21 -3.11 23.36 -33.93
C ALA A 21 -4.16 23.97 -32.98
N SER A 22 -3.80 25.00 -32.21
CA SER A 22 -4.68 25.70 -31.28
C SER A 22 -5.37 26.91 -31.92
N ASP A 23 -5.09 27.23 -33.18
CA ASP A 23 -5.72 28.36 -33.86
C ASP A 23 -7.23 28.16 -33.98
N SER A 24 -8.02 29.06 -33.39
CA SER A 24 -9.48 28.92 -33.36
C SER A 24 -10.10 28.97 -34.75
N GLY A 25 -9.51 29.71 -35.69
CA GLY A 25 -9.97 29.76 -37.08
C GLY A 25 -9.75 28.44 -37.79
N LEU A 26 -8.59 27.82 -37.59
CA LEU A 26 -8.27 26.49 -38.09
C LEU A 26 -9.23 25.45 -37.51
N LEU A 27 -9.44 25.45 -36.19
CA LEU A 27 -10.34 24.51 -35.53
C LEU A 27 -11.78 24.64 -36.02
N ASP A 28 -12.29 25.85 -36.24
CA ASP A 28 -13.63 26.07 -36.84
C ASP A 28 -13.69 25.52 -38.27
N MET A 29 -12.65 25.75 -39.08
CA MET A 29 -12.62 25.25 -40.46
C MET A 29 -12.54 23.71 -40.52
N LEU A 30 -11.71 23.10 -39.68
CA LEU A 30 -11.57 21.65 -39.60
C LEU A 30 -12.83 20.98 -39.04
N SER A 31 -13.47 21.62 -38.06
CA SER A 31 -14.74 21.14 -37.50
C SER A 31 -15.86 21.23 -38.54
N PHE A 32 -15.88 22.29 -39.34
CA PHE A 32 -16.82 22.41 -40.47
C PHE A 32 -16.54 21.39 -41.57
N LEU A 33 -15.28 21.16 -41.94
CA LEU A 33 -14.93 20.22 -43.01
C LEU A 33 -15.29 18.78 -42.64
N THR A 34 -14.94 18.37 -41.42
CA THR A 34 -15.19 17.02 -40.91
C THR A 34 -16.58 16.86 -40.30
N GLN A 35 -17.34 17.95 -40.14
CA GLN A 35 -18.64 17.98 -39.44
C GLN A 35 -18.57 17.26 -38.09
N SER A 36 -17.47 17.49 -37.37
CA SER A 36 -17.13 16.86 -36.09
C SER A 36 -16.52 17.91 -35.18
N GLN A 37 -16.58 17.71 -33.87
CA GLN A 37 -15.88 18.58 -32.95
C GLN A 37 -14.38 18.27 -33.00
N VAL A 38 -13.57 19.22 -33.48
CA VAL A 38 -12.12 19.10 -33.56
C VAL A 38 -11.49 20.02 -32.51
N ASP A 39 -10.64 19.46 -31.65
CA ASP A 39 -9.79 20.21 -30.73
C ASP A 39 -8.33 20.23 -31.22
N ALA A 40 -7.44 20.88 -30.47
CA ALA A 40 -6.03 20.99 -30.83
C ALA A 40 -5.30 19.63 -30.93
N GLU A 41 -5.75 18.61 -30.20
CA GLU A 41 -5.17 17.26 -30.25
C GLU A 41 -5.56 16.54 -31.55
N PHE A 42 -6.78 16.75 -32.03
CA PHE A 42 -7.27 16.17 -33.29
C PHE A 42 -7.01 17.03 -34.52
N ALA A 43 -6.64 18.29 -34.36
CA ALA A 43 -6.39 19.22 -35.46
C ALA A 43 -5.44 18.66 -36.52
N PRO A 44 -4.32 17.98 -36.19
CA PRO A 44 -3.42 17.43 -37.22
C PRO A 44 -4.08 16.34 -38.08
N ILE A 45 -4.91 15.50 -37.47
CA ILE A 45 -5.61 14.40 -38.16
C ILE A 45 -6.72 14.97 -39.04
N ALA A 46 -7.53 15.87 -38.48
CA ALA A 46 -8.60 16.54 -39.22
C ALA A 46 -8.03 17.38 -40.38
N ALA A 47 -6.88 18.03 -40.19
CA ALA A 47 -6.18 18.77 -41.24
C ALA A 47 -5.67 17.86 -42.35
N ALA A 48 -5.13 16.68 -42.03
CA ALA A 48 -4.68 15.73 -43.05
C ALA A 48 -5.84 15.25 -43.94
N LEU A 49 -6.98 14.89 -43.33
CA LEU A 49 -8.19 14.46 -44.04
C LEU A 49 -8.76 15.60 -44.90
N SER A 50 -8.86 16.80 -44.31
CA SER A 50 -9.34 18.01 -44.97
C SER A 50 -8.47 18.40 -46.16
N LYS A 51 -7.16 18.34 -45.99
CA LYS A 51 -6.16 18.63 -47.02
C LYS A 51 -6.22 17.64 -48.17
N ALA A 52 -6.36 16.34 -47.89
CA ALA A 52 -6.51 15.32 -48.92
C ALA A 52 -7.75 15.59 -49.78
N TRP A 53 -8.88 15.92 -49.15
CA TRP A 53 -10.10 16.30 -49.84
C TRP A 53 -9.93 17.56 -50.70
N ILE A 54 -9.34 18.63 -50.16
CA ILE A 54 -9.09 19.87 -50.92
C ILE A 54 -8.21 19.60 -52.14
N TYR A 55 -7.20 18.74 -52.02
CA TYR A 55 -6.32 18.38 -53.13
C TYR A 55 -6.99 17.48 -54.17
N GLU A 56 -7.98 16.69 -53.78
CA GLU A 56 -8.80 15.93 -54.73
C GLU A 56 -9.66 16.86 -55.59
N GLN A 57 -10.24 17.90 -54.96
CA GLN A 57 -11.02 18.91 -55.68
C GLN A 57 -10.15 19.83 -56.54
N GLU A 58 -8.99 20.24 -56.02
CA GLU A 58 -8.09 21.19 -56.67
C GLU A 58 -6.63 20.69 -56.66
N PRO A 59 -6.26 19.78 -57.60
CA PRO A 59 -4.93 19.16 -57.62
C PRO A 59 -3.78 20.16 -57.78
N GLN A 60 -4.05 21.31 -58.39
CA GLN A 60 -3.10 22.40 -58.56
C GLN A 60 -2.52 22.94 -57.25
N LEU A 61 -3.28 22.86 -56.14
CA LEU A 61 -2.84 23.33 -54.82
C LEU A 61 -1.74 22.46 -54.19
N THR A 62 -1.54 21.24 -54.71
CA THR A 62 -0.48 20.34 -54.23
C THR A 62 0.92 20.91 -54.47
N LYS A 63 1.11 21.63 -55.58
CA LYS A 63 2.39 22.23 -55.99
C LYS A 63 2.51 23.71 -55.63
N ALA A 64 1.40 24.37 -55.32
CA ALA A 64 1.37 25.78 -54.96
C ALA A 64 2.10 26.02 -53.63
N THR A 65 2.92 27.07 -53.56
CA THR A 65 3.53 27.50 -52.29
C THR A 65 2.50 28.20 -51.40
N ALA A 66 2.82 28.40 -50.12
CA ALA A 66 1.94 29.15 -49.21
C ALA A 66 1.65 30.57 -49.72
N GLY A 67 2.67 31.24 -50.30
CA GLY A 67 2.54 32.57 -50.86
C GLY A 67 1.65 32.60 -52.11
N ASP A 68 1.76 31.60 -52.98
CA ASP A 68 0.92 31.50 -54.19
C ASP A 68 -0.55 31.35 -53.83
N VAL A 69 -0.86 30.53 -52.81
CA VAL A 69 -2.25 30.32 -52.34
C VAL A 69 -2.78 31.57 -51.62
N ALA A 70 -1.95 32.23 -50.80
CA ALA A 70 -2.33 33.47 -50.13
C ALA A 70 -2.61 34.62 -51.13
N GLY A 71 -1.93 34.63 -52.28
CA GLY A 71 -2.12 35.61 -53.35
C GLY A 71 -3.41 35.44 -54.17
N LEU A 72 -4.14 34.33 -54.02
CA LEU A 72 -5.37 34.06 -54.80
C LEU A 72 -6.57 34.91 -54.34
N GLY A 73 -6.53 35.49 -53.14
CA GLY A 73 -7.58 36.37 -52.63
C GLY A 73 -7.66 36.39 -51.11
N GLU A 74 -8.64 37.13 -50.57
CA GLU A 74 -8.79 37.31 -49.12
C GLU A 74 -9.61 36.20 -48.45
N LYS A 75 -10.50 35.53 -49.20
CA LYS A 75 -11.47 34.55 -48.69
C LYS A 75 -11.61 33.35 -49.63
N VAL A 76 -11.86 32.17 -49.06
CA VAL A 76 -12.12 30.94 -49.81
C VAL A 76 -13.45 30.34 -49.37
N ALA A 77 -14.21 29.79 -50.32
CA ALA A 77 -15.38 29.00 -50.03
C ALA A 77 -14.99 27.51 -50.05
N VAL A 78 -15.19 26.82 -48.93
CA VAL A 78 -14.84 25.39 -48.80
C VAL A 78 -16.11 24.59 -48.59
N LYS A 79 -16.20 23.44 -49.26
CA LYS A 79 -17.29 22.46 -49.07
C LYS A 79 -16.84 21.41 -48.07
N ALA A 80 -17.75 21.00 -47.19
CA ALA A 80 -17.54 19.88 -46.29
C ALA A 80 -17.20 18.59 -47.07
N LEU A 81 -16.64 17.61 -46.36
CA LEU A 81 -16.37 16.30 -46.94
C LEU A 81 -17.68 15.66 -47.46
N PRO A 82 -17.62 14.84 -48.52
CA PRO A 82 -18.78 14.11 -49.00
C PRO A 82 -19.24 13.13 -47.93
N GLU A 83 -20.55 12.83 -47.88
CA GLU A 83 -21.21 12.09 -46.79
C GLU A 83 -20.49 10.78 -46.40
N ALA A 84 -20.02 10.01 -47.39
CA ALA A 84 -19.27 8.77 -47.15
C ALA A 84 -17.92 9.01 -46.45
N ALA A 85 -17.16 10.03 -46.86
CA ALA A 85 -15.88 10.37 -46.25
C ALA A 85 -16.05 11.09 -44.91
N GLN A 86 -17.13 11.86 -44.77
CA GLN A 86 -17.52 12.49 -43.50
C GLN A 86 -17.82 11.44 -42.44
N ALA A 87 -18.61 10.41 -42.75
CA ALA A 87 -18.91 9.32 -41.83
C ALA A 87 -17.64 8.58 -41.37
N GLN A 88 -16.68 8.36 -42.29
CA GLN A 88 -15.38 7.77 -41.94
C GLN A 88 -14.55 8.69 -41.05
N ALA A 89 -14.49 9.99 -41.35
CA ALA A 89 -13.77 10.96 -40.53
C ALA A 89 -14.36 11.03 -39.11
N GLN A 90 -15.69 11.10 -38.99
CA GLN A 90 -16.41 11.05 -37.71
C GLN A 90 -16.11 9.78 -36.93
N ALA A 91 -16.12 8.61 -37.58
CA ALA A 91 -15.80 7.34 -36.93
C ALA A 91 -14.34 7.29 -36.42
N ILE A 92 -13.39 7.85 -37.17
CA ILE A 92 -11.98 7.93 -36.76
C ILE A 92 -11.85 8.86 -35.55
N LEU A 93 -12.45 10.06 -35.59
CA LEU A 93 -12.40 11.03 -34.50
C LEU A 93 -13.08 10.49 -33.23
N ALA A 94 -14.21 9.78 -33.36
CA ALA A 94 -14.87 9.12 -32.24
C ALA A 94 -13.99 8.04 -31.60
N LYS A 95 -13.37 7.16 -32.40
CA LYS A 95 -12.43 6.14 -31.88
C LYS A 95 -11.23 6.76 -31.18
N MET A 96 -10.70 7.86 -31.70
CA MET A 96 -9.61 8.58 -31.06
C MET A 96 -10.04 9.20 -29.72
N ALA A 97 -11.26 9.74 -29.64
CA ALA A 97 -11.81 10.24 -28.39
C ALA A 97 -11.99 9.13 -27.34
N ASP A 98 -12.45 7.96 -27.75
CA ASP A 98 -12.56 6.78 -26.89
C ASP A 98 -11.19 6.31 -26.40
N LEU A 99 -10.19 6.24 -27.29
CA LEU A 99 -8.82 5.86 -26.92
C LEU A 99 -8.19 6.85 -25.94
N ARG A 100 -8.44 8.15 -26.12
CA ARG A 100 -7.99 9.19 -25.17
C ARG A 100 -8.60 8.98 -23.79
N ALA A 101 -9.90 8.69 -23.71
CA ALA A 101 -10.58 8.41 -22.45
C ALA A 101 -10.06 7.12 -21.79
N GLN A 102 -9.84 6.06 -22.57
CA GLN A 102 -9.25 4.81 -22.09
C GLN A 102 -7.82 5.00 -21.56
N ASN A 103 -7.00 5.78 -22.28
CA ASN A 103 -5.63 6.08 -21.83
C ASN A 103 -5.63 6.86 -20.51
N ALA A 104 -6.50 7.86 -20.35
CA ALA A 104 -6.64 8.57 -19.07
C ALA A 104 -6.99 7.61 -17.92
N ALA A 105 -7.98 6.73 -18.14
CA ALA A 105 -8.36 5.73 -17.13
C ALA A 105 -7.23 4.74 -16.80
N LEU A 106 -6.46 4.31 -17.81
CA LEU A 106 -5.31 3.43 -17.60
C LEU A 106 -4.19 4.13 -16.82
N VAL A 107 -3.93 5.41 -17.09
CA VAL A 107 -2.94 6.20 -16.33
C VAL A 107 -3.34 6.27 -14.86
N ASP A 108 -4.61 6.53 -14.55
CA ASP A 108 -5.12 6.55 -13.18
C ASP A 108 -5.00 5.19 -12.49
N GLN A 109 -5.31 4.09 -13.20
CA GLN A 109 -5.16 2.73 -12.69
C GLN A 109 -3.69 2.39 -12.41
N VAL A 110 -2.78 2.75 -13.31
CA VAL A 110 -1.34 2.52 -13.13
C VAL A 110 -0.82 3.30 -11.91
N ALA A 111 -1.25 4.55 -11.73
CA ALA A 111 -0.89 5.33 -10.54
C ALA A 111 -1.39 4.66 -9.25
N LYS A 112 -2.65 4.22 -9.22
CA LYS A 112 -3.24 3.50 -8.09
C LYS A 112 -2.51 2.20 -7.77
N LEU A 113 -2.32 1.32 -8.77
CA LEU A 113 -1.64 0.04 -8.59
C LEU A 113 -0.17 0.23 -8.17
N THR A 114 0.48 1.28 -8.63
CA THR A 114 1.85 1.61 -8.21
C THR A 114 1.88 2.00 -6.73
N ALA A 115 0.93 2.82 -6.27
CA ALA A 115 0.80 3.17 -4.85
C ALA A 115 0.49 1.95 -3.98
N GLU A 116 -0.47 1.12 -4.37
CA GLU A 116 -0.81 -0.14 -3.67
C GLU A 116 0.39 -1.08 -3.59
N LYS A 117 1.14 -1.25 -4.69
CA LYS A 117 2.36 -2.07 -4.70
C LYS A 117 3.41 -1.55 -3.73
N THR A 118 3.60 -0.23 -3.65
CA THR A 118 4.56 0.36 -2.71
C THR A 118 4.14 0.17 -1.25
N ALA A 119 2.84 0.28 -0.95
CA ALA A 119 2.31 0.03 0.39
C ALA A 119 2.50 -1.45 0.79
N ILE A 120 2.10 -2.39 -0.07
CA ILE A 120 2.28 -3.83 0.18
C ILE A 120 3.75 -4.19 0.36
N ALA A 121 4.66 -3.58 -0.41
CA ALA A 121 6.09 -3.82 -0.26
C ALA A 121 6.61 -3.35 1.11
N ALA A 122 6.12 -2.22 1.62
CA ALA A 122 6.46 -1.73 2.96
C ALA A 122 5.89 -2.65 4.05
N ASP A 123 4.62 -3.07 3.93
CA ASP A 123 3.98 -3.98 4.86
C ASP A 123 4.70 -5.34 4.91
N TYR A 124 5.07 -5.88 3.75
CA TYR A 124 5.84 -7.11 3.65
C TYR A 124 7.21 -6.99 4.33
N ALA A 125 7.91 -5.88 4.13
CA ALA A 125 9.19 -5.62 4.79
C ALA A 125 9.03 -5.50 6.32
N GLY A 126 7.98 -4.81 6.78
CA GLY A 126 7.65 -4.69 8.20
C GLY A 126 7.29 -6.03 8.85
N ALA A 127 6.45 -6.82 8.19
CA ALA A 127 6.08 -8.17 8.64
C ALA A 127 7.29 -9.11 8.69
N LYS A 128 8.16 -9.05 7.69
CA LYS A 128 9.41 -9.83 7.67
C LYS A 128 10.35 -9.42 8.80
N GLY A 129 10.42 -8.14 9.14
CA GLY A 129 11.16 -7.64 10.31
C GLY A 129 10.62 -8.21 11.61
N LYS A 130 9.31 -8.07 11.85
CA LYS A 130 8.65 -8.63 13.04
C LYS A 130 8.82 -10.15 13.17
N LEU A 131 8.74 -10.88 12.07
CA LEU A 131 8.96 -12.32 12.07
C LEU A 131 10.36 -12.67 12.55
N LYS A 132 11.38 -11.94 12.07
CA LYS A 132 12.76 -12.12 12.51
C LYS A 132 12.93 -11.81 14.01
N ASP A 133 12.31 -10.74 14.49
CA ASP A 133 12.35 -10.38 15.91
C ASP A 133 11.70 -11.48 16.78
N PHE A 134 10.58 -12.05 16.33
CA PHE A 134 9.94 -13.18 17.01
C PHE A 134 10.80 -14.44 17.00
N GLU A 135 11.44 -14.77 15.88
CA GLU A 135 12.37 -15.91 15.79
C GLU A 135 13.57 -15.73 16.76
N GLU A 136 14.14 -14.52 16.84
CA GLU A 136 15.21 -14.21 17.78
C GLU A 136 14.75 -14.26 19.25
N GLN A 137 13.54 -13.78 19.54
CA GLN A 137 12.96 -13.82 20.89
C GLN A 137 12.63 -15.26 21.32
N ALA A 138 12.10 -16.08 20.41
CA ALA A 138 11.85 -17.49 20.65
C ALA A 138 13.15 -18.24 20.98
N ALA A 139 14.22 -18.01 20.20
CA ALA A 139 15.53 -18.60 20.47
C ALA A 139 16.09 -18.21 21.85
N LYS A 140 15.97 -16.93 22.24
CA LYS A 140 16.37 -16.48 23.59
C LYS A 140 15.52 -17.11 24.70
N GLY A 141 14.22 -17.26 24.45
CA GLY A 141 13.29 -17.93 25.36
C GLY A 141 13.69 -19.38 25.62
N ASP A 142 14.05 -20.10 24.56
CA ASP A 142 14.47 -21.51 24.62
C ASP A 142 15.77 -21.69 25.43
N VAL A 143 16.73 -20.77 25.25
CA VAL A 143 17.95 -20.72 26.10
C VAL A 143 17.60 -20.42 27.56
N LYS A 144 16.67 -19.50 27.82
CA LYS A 144 16.27 -19.16 29.19
C LYS A 144 15.56 -20.33 29.89
N LEU A 145 14.71 -21.06 29.16
CA LEU A 145 14.02 -22.25 29.64
C LEU A 145 15.00 -23.38 29.98
N SER A 146 15.96 -23.65 29.10
CA SER A 146 16.99 -24.68 29.36
C SER A 146 17.88 -24.34 30.56
N VAL A 147 18.33 -23.08 30.69
CA VAL A 147 19.11 -22.63 31.87
C VAL A 147 18.28 -22.72 33.15
N SER A 148 17.00 -22.37 33.10
CA SER A 148 16.10 -22.47 34.25
C SER A 148 15.89 -23.93 34.66
N ALA A 149 15.71 -24.84 33.70
CA ALA A 149 15.59 -26.28 33.97
C ALA A 149 16.85 -26.82 34.65
N SER A 150 18.04 -26.48 34.16
CA SER A 150 19.30 -26.90 34.81
C SER A 150 19.46 -26.35 36.23
N LYS A 151 19.07 -25.11 36.48
CA LYS A 151 19.09 -24.53 37.84
C LYS A 151 18.09 -25.22 38.76
N MET A 152 16.90 -25.55 38.26
CA MET A 152 15.93 -26.32 39.03
C MET A 152 16.49 -27.68 39.44
N ASP A 153 17.16 -28.39 38.53
CA ASP A 153 17.82 -29.66 38.86
C ASP A 153 18.92 -29.50 39.93
N GLU A 154 19.70 -28.42 39.88
CA GLU A 154 20.67 -28.09 40.94
C GLU A 154 19.99 -27.80 42.28
N HIS A 155 18.87 -27.07 42.28
CA HIS A 155 18.11 -26.79 43.49
C HIS A 155 17.50 -28.06 44.09
N ILE A 156 17.00 -28.97 43.26
CA ILE A 156 16.50 -30.28 43.68
C ILE A 156 17.63 -31.06 44.37
N LYS A 157 18.82 -31.15 43.76
CA LYS A 157 19.97 -31.83 44.38
C LYS A 157 20.40 -31.20 45.70
N LYS A 158 20.41 -29.87 45.78
CA LYS A 158 20.73 -29.15 47.03
C LYS A 158 19.68 -29.43 48.12
N LEU A 159 18.40 -29.50 47.75
CA LEU A 159 17.33 -29.87 48.68
C LEU A 159 17.50 -31.32 49.16
N GLU A 160 17.84 -32.26 48.28
CA GLU A 160 18.14 -33.65 48.65
C GLU A 160 19.33 -33.73 49.62
N GLN A 161 20.42 -33.00 49.35
CA GLN A 161 21.56 -32.90 50.25
C GLN A 161 21.20 -32.30 51.61
N LEU A 162 20.40 -31.22 51.62
CA LEU A 162 19.92 -30.62 52.87
C LEU A 162 19.05 -31.60 53.66
N MET A 163 18.21 -32.39 52.98
CA MET A 163 17.40 -33.43 53.63
C MET A 163 18.28 -34.53 54.24
N GLU A 164 19.35 -34.94 53.57
CA GLU A 164 20.35 -35.86 54.15
C GLU A 164 21.09 -35.25 55.34
N GLU A 165 21.50 -33.98 55.27
CA GLU A 165 22.15 -33.29 56.38
C GLU A 165 21.20 -33.11 57.57
N VAL A 166 19.94 -32.75 57.34
CA VAL A 166 18.90 -32.70 58.38
C VAL A 166 18.69 -34.08 58.99
N ALA A 167 18.70 -35.15 58.19
CA ALA A 167 18.63 -36.51 58.71
C ALA A 167 19.86 -36.87 59.56
N LYS A 168 21.07 -36.46 59.15
CA LYS A 168 22.30 -36.62 59.95
C LYS A 168 22.27 -35.82 61.24
N VAL A 169 21.83 -34.56 61.23
CA VAL A 169 21.72 -33.70 62.42
C VAL A 169 20.66 -34.26 63.38
N LYS A 170 19.54 -34.78 62.87
CA LYS A 170 18.55 -35.51 63.69
C LYS A 170 19.12 -36.79 64.29
N ALA A 171 19.92 -37.54 63.54
CA ALA A 171 20.55 -38.79 64.02
C ALA A 171 21.71 -38.54 65.01
N GLN A 172 22.46 -37.45 64.83
CA GLN A 172 23.58 -37.07 65.71
C GLN A 172 23.12 -36.35 66.97
N GLY A 173 21.87 -35.86 66.99
CA GLY A 173 21.30 -35.11 68.10
C GLY A 173 21.95 -33.74 68.23
N VAL A 174 21.17 -32.71 68.51
CA VAL A 174 21.74 -31.43 68.97
C VAL A 174 22.38 -31.69 70.33
N VAL A 175 23.67 -32.03 70.34
CA VAL A 175 24.46 -32.01 71.57
C VAL A 175 24.67 -30.54 71.89
N VAL A 176 23.70 -29.97 72.62
CA VAL A 176 23.92 -28.76 73.40
C VAL A 176 25.04 -29.09 74.36
N ALA A 177 26.26 -28.70 73.99
CA ALA A 177 27.43 -28.82 74.83
C ALA A 177 27.27 -27.86 76.02
N GLY A 178 26.71 -28.38 77.10
CA GLY A 178 26.77 -27.77 78.43
C GLY A 178 25.41 -27.47 79.06
N VAL A 179 24.80 -28.46 79.70
CA VAL A 179 24.37 -28.40 81.12
C VAL A 179 24.37 -29.83 81.65
N ALA A 180 25.41 -30.17 82.40
CA ALA A 180 25.39 -31.29 83.32
C ALA A 180 24.89 -30.75 84.68
N GLY A 181 23.85 -31.37 85.25
CA GLY A 181 23.51 -31.15 86.66
C GLY A 181 22.02 -31.24 87.00
N GLY A 182 21.52 -32.47 87.17
CA GLY A 182 20.69 -32.88 88.31
C GLY A 182 19.24 -32.41 88.43
N GLY A 183 18.34 -33.37 88.67
CA GLY A 183 17.22 -33.16 89.61
C GLY A 183 15.80 -33.40 89.10
N ALA A 184 15.33 -34.61 89.36
CA ALA A 184 13.97 -35.05 89.71
C ALA A 184 12.73 -34.10 89.66
N ALA A 185 11.65 -34.72 89.17
CA ALA A 185 10.26 -34.70 89.68
C ALA A 185 9.36 -33.46 89.46
N ALA A 186 8.41 -33.68 88.56
CA ALA A 186 6.95 -33.56 88.71
C ALA A 186 6.30 -32.29 89.30
N ALA A 187 5.39 -31.76 88.47
CA ALA A 187 3.99 -31.40 88.75
C ALA A 187 3.59 -29.90 88.80
N GLU A 188 2.59 -29.66 87.94
CA GLU A 188 1.47 -28.70 88.00
C GLU A 188 1.63 -27.24 87.56
N GLY A 189 0.83 -26.89 86.52
CA GLY A 189 0.10 -25.62 86.49
C GLY A 189 -0.04 -24.95 85.10
N GLY A 190 -1.17 -25.21 84.41
CA GLY A 190 -1.73 -24.33 83.35
C GLY A 190 -1.47 -24.79 81.91
N ALA A 191 -2.37 -25.59 81.30
CA ALA A 191 -3.56 -25.16 80.54
C ALA A 191 -3.20 -24.33 79.27
N ALA A 192 -3.60 -24.68 78.04
CA ALA A 192 -4.50 -25.70 77.52
C ALA A 192 -4.28 -25.84 76.00
N GLY A 193 -4.59 -27.04 75.47
CA GLY A 193 -4.94 -27.35 74.05
C GLY A 193 -3.79 -27.15 73.05
N GLY A 194 -3.15 -28.19 72.50
CA GLY A 194 -3.77 -29.26 71.70
C GLY A 194 -4.24 -28.69 70.34
N ASP A 195 -3.99 -29.27 69.19
CA ASP A 195 -3.23 -30.43 68.73
C ASP A 195 -3.09 -30.23 67.21
N ALA A 196 -2.04 -30.82 66.64
CA ALA A 196 -1.87 -31.21 65.25
C ALA A 196 -2.60 -30.48 64.10
N GLY A 197 -1.82 -29.98 63.14
CA GLY A 197 -2.28 -30.00 61.75
C GLY A 197 -1.69 -28.94 60.83
N GLY A 198 -0.77 -29.38 59.96
CA GLY A 198 -0.95 -29.18 58.52
C GLY A 198 -0.66 -27.79 57.92
N ALA A 199 0.44 -27.77 57.16
CA ALA A 199 0.72 -26.95 55.98
C ALA A 199 1.06 -25.45 56.16
N PRO A 200 2.12 -24.94 55.49
CA PRO A 200 2.24 -23.51 55.25
C PRO A 200 1.05 -23.06 54.39
N SER A 201 0.51 -21.89 54.69
CA SER A 201 -0.58 -21.25 53.94
C SER A 201 -0.25 -21.22 52.44
N VAL A 202 -0.87 -22.14 51.70
CA VAL A 202 -0.95 -22.11 50.23
C VAL A 202 -2.32 -21.54 49.88
N GLY A 203 -2.34 -20.36 49.27
CA GLY A 203 -3.58 -19.72 48.82
C GLY A 203 -3.67 -18.24 49.15
N GLY A 204 -2.66 -17.46 48.76
CA GLY A 204 -2.88 -16.06 48.40
C GLY A 204 -3.10 -16.00 46.90
N GLU A 205 -4.15 -15.31 46.45
CA GLU A 205 -4.41 -15.02 45.04
C GLU A 205 -3.13 -14.41 44.43
N PRO A 206 -2.63 -14.89 43.27
CA PRO A 206 -1.45 -14.30 42.65
C PRO A 206 -1.73 -12.82 42.41
N GLU A 207 -0.78 -11.94 42.75
CA GLU A 207 -0.86 -10.52 42.42
C GLU A 207 -1.21 -10.40 40.93
N ALA A 208 -2.15 -9.51 40.61
CA ALA A 208 -2.67 -9.29 39.25
C ALA A 208 -1.59 -8.90 38.21
N ASP A 209 -0.33 -8.76 38.65
CA ASP A 209 0.85 -8.44 37.86
C ASP A 209 1.73 -9.66 37.49
N PHE A 210 1.43 -10.87 38.00
CA PHE A 210 2.11 -12.08 37.52
C PHE A 210 1.40 -12.69 36.30
N GLY A 211 1.59 -12.06 35.14
CA GLY A 211 1.23 -12.66 33.86
C GLY A 211 0.79 -11.66 32.79
N LEU A 212 1.70 -11.40 31.84
CA LEU A 212 1.35 -10.94 30.48
C LEU A 212 0.43 -9.70 30.43
N GLY A 213 0.72 -8.69 31.24
CA GLY A 213 -0.03 -7.42 31.37
C GLY A 213 -0.02 -6.47 30.15
N SER A 214 0.01 -7.00 28.94
CA SER A 214 -0.37 -6.26 27.74
C SER A 214 -0.76 -7.27 26.66
N ASN A 215 -2.05 -7.49 26.47
CA ASN A 215 -2.54 -8.19 25.28
C ASN A 215 -2.25 -7.27 24.07
N PRO A 216 -1.28 -7.58 23.20
CA PRO A 216 -0.92 -6.70 22.08
C PRO A 216 -1.98 -6.71 20.96
N PHE A 217 -3.09 -7.43 21.16
CA PHE A 217 -4.24 -7.49 20.27
C PHE A 217 -5.49 -6.81 20.85
N ALA A 218 -5.36 -6.12 21.98
CA ALA A 218 -6.49 -5.42 22.61
C ALA A 218 -6.80 -4.04 22.00
N ASP A 219 -5.87 -3.46 21.25
CA ASP A 219 -6.13 -2.20 20.55
C ASP A 219 -6.85 -2.47 19.22
N ALA A 220 -8.08 -2.00 19.13
CA ALA A 220 -8.91 -2.01 17.91
C ALA A 220 -8.44 -0.98 16.86
N THR A 221 -7.24 -0.41 17.02
CA THR A 221 -6.57 0.45 16.05
C THR A 221 -5.38 -0.31 15.46
N TRP A 222 -5.71 -1.17 14.49
CA TRP A 222 -4.80 -1.65 13.47
C TRP A 222 -4.64 -0.58 12.38
#